data_AF-A0A957RNY5-F1
#
_entry.id   AF-A0A957RNY5-F1
#
_cell.length_a   1.000
_cell.length_b   1.000
_cell.length_c   1.000
_cell.angle_alpha   90.00
_cell.angle_beta   90.00
_cell.angle_gamma   90.00
#
_symmetry.space_group_name_H-M   'P 1'
#
loop_
_entity.id
_entity.type
_entity.pdbx_description
1 polymer ?
#
loop_
_entity_poly.entity_id
_entity_poly.type
_entity_poly.pdbx_seq_one_letter_code
_entity_poly.pdbx_strand_id
1 'polypeptide(L)'
;MKSPAPSHHQSNRFTLPLALLVLAVLLYAGYFSYLTLLRYHAFEARALDMGNLNQAIWNTAHGNWFRLTNQEADLTNRLGYHVEPILLPIALLYQLFPAPEFLLVLQAVVVALGALPLFALAR
;
A
#
# COMPACT_ATOMS: atom_id res chain seq x y z
N MET A 1 -28.95 17.07 -53.19
CA MET A 1 -27.58 17.00 -52.63
C MET A 1 -27.71 16.87 -51.13
N LYS A 2 -27.56 15.66 -50.55
CA LYS A 2 -27.63 15.44 -49.09
C LYS A 2 -26.30 15.86 -48.48
N SER A 3 -26.30 16.87 -47.60
CA SER A 3 -25.13 17.22 -46.81
C SER A 3 -24.72 16.02 -45.93
N PRO A 4 -23.41 15.71 -45.81
CA PRO A 4 -22.98 14.66 -44.90
C PRO A 4 -23.22 15.09 -43.46
N ALA A 5 -23.80 14.20 -42.65
CA ALA A 5 -24.00 14.42 -41.22
C ALA A 5 -22.64 14.55 -40.51
N PRO A 6 -22.50 15.42 -39.50
CA PRO A 6 -21.26 15.56 -38.76
C PRO A 6 -20.95 14.25 -38.01
N SER A 7 -19.79 13.65 -38.32
CA SER A 7 -19.27 12.51 -37.58
C SER A 7 -18.84 12.95 -36.19
N HIS A 8 -19.64 12.64 -35.17
CA HIS A 8 -19.31 12.86 -33.76
C HIS A 8 -18.19 11.90 -33.31
N HIS A 9 -16.94 12.13 -33.72
CA HIS A 9 -15.78 11.60 -33.03
C HIS A 9 -15.45 12.49 -31.83
N GLN A 10 -16.31 12.47 -30.80
CA GLN A 10 -16.05 13.12 -29.51
C GLN A 10 -15.51 12.15 -28.44
N SER A 11 -15.18 10.91 -28.79
CA SER A 11 -14.58 9.95 -27.86
C SER A 11 -13.06 10.07 -27.87
N ASN A 12 -12.44 10.53 -26.77
CA ASN A 12 -11.21 9.94 -26.17
C ASN A 12 -10.25 10.89 -25.43
N ARG A 13 -10.54 12.19 -25.28
CA ARG A 13 -9.59 13.08 -24.57
C ARG A 13 -9.34 12.66 -23.11
N PHE A 14 -10.32 12.02 -22.47
CA PHE A 14 -10.23 11.57 -21.08
C PHE A 14 -9.89 10.07 -20.91
N THR A 15 -10.08 9.24 -21.94
CA THR A 15 -9.82 7.79 -21.83
C THR A 15 -8.34 7.46 -21.88
N LEU A 16 -7.55 8.18 -22.69
CA LEU A 16 -6.11 7.95 -22.76
C LEU A 16 -5.39 8.34 -21.45
N PRO A 17 -5.58 9.54 -20.86
CA PRO A 17 -4.96 9.88 -19.58
C PRO A 17 -5.35 8.92 -18.45
N LEU A 18 -6.63 8.51 -18.40
CA LEU A 18 -7.10 7.54 -17.41
C LEU A 18 -6.47 6.16 -17.62
N ALA A 19 -6.37 5.69 -18.87
CA ALA A 19 -5.72 4.42 -19.18
C ALA A 19 -4.24 4.44 -18.80
N LEU A 20 -3.54 5.54 -19.08
CA LEU A 20 -2.14 5.74 -18.69
C LEU A 20 -1.98 5.78 -17.17
N LEU A 21 -2.89 6.44 -16.45
CA LEU A 21 -2.90 6.43 -14.98
C LEU A 21 -3.05 5.02 -14.43
N VAL A 22 -4.07 4.27 -14.89
CA VAL A 22 -4.31 2.90 -14.43
C VAL A 22 -3.10 2.01 -14.73
N LEU A 23 -2.53 2.13 -15.93
CA LEU A 23 -1.32 1.39 -16.30
C LEU A 23 -0.15 1.75 -15.36
N ALA A 24 0.09 3.03 -15.09
CA ALA A 24 1.15 3.46 -14.19
C ALA A 24 0.95 2.95 -12.75
N VAL A 25 -0.28 2.99 -12.23
CA VAL A 25 -0.63 2.46 -10.90
C VAL A 25 -0.34 0.96 -10.82
N LEU A 26 -0.79 0.19 -11.82
CA LEU A 26 -0.58 -1.26 -11.87
C LEU A 26 0.91 -1.61 -11.99
N LEU A 27 1.64 -0.93 -12.88
CA LEU A 27 3.08 -1.14 -13.05
C LEU A 27 3.85 -0.81 -11.77
N TYR A 28 3.55 0.32 -11.12
CA TYR A 28 4.20 0.70 -9.86
C TYR A 28 3.91 -0.32 -8.77
N ALA A 29 2.64 -0.66 -8.54
CA ALA A 29 2.24 -1.59 -7.49
C ALA A 29 2.88 -2.98 -7.70
N GLY A 30 2.88 -3.50 -8.93
CA GLY A 30 3.49 -4.79 -9.25
C GLY A 30 5.02 -4.77 -9.10
N TYR A 31 5.69 -3.77 -9.66
CA TYR A 31 7.14 -3.65 -9.62
C TYR A 31 7.67 -3.47 -8.19
N PHE A 32 7.10 -2.55 -7.42
CA PHE A 32 7.55 -2.32 -6.05
C PHE A 32 7.15 -3.43 -5.09
N SER A 33 6.01 -4.11 -5.30
CA SER A 33 5.71 -5.35 -4.58
C SER A 33 6.79 -6.40 -4.82
N TYR A 34 7.17 -6.64 -6.09
CA TYR A 34 8.21 -7.60 -6.42
C TYR A 34 9.56 -7.24 -5.76
N LEU A 35 9.99 -5.99 -5.83
CA LEU A 35 11.26 -5.55 -5.24
C LEU A 35 11.27 -5.64 -3.71
N THR A 36 10.19 -5.26 -3.03
CA THR A 36 10.14 -5.34 -1.57
C THR A 36 10.12 -6.78 -1.08
N LEU A 37 9.43 -7.68 -1.79
CA LEU A 37 9.45 -9.12 -1.52
C LEU A 37 10.84 -9.71 -1.75
N LEU A 38 11.51 -9.37 -2.85
CA LEU A 38 12.87 -9.82 -3.14
C LEU A 38 13.84 -9.37 -2.03
N ARG A 39 13.73 -8.11 -1.59
CA ARG A 39 14.53 -7.58 -0.47
C ARG A 39 14.24 -8.33 0.83
N TYR A 40 12.98 -8.65 1.11
CA TYR A 40 12.58 -9.41 2.30
C TYR A 40 13.16 -10.82 2.29
N HIS A 41 13.03 -11.55 1.17
CA HIS A 41 13.57 -12.90 1.03
C HIS A 41 15.11 -12.94 0.94
N ALA A 42 15.75 -11.82 0.59
CA ALA A 42 17.19 -11.65 0.68
C ALA A 42 17.68 -11.32 2.11
N PHE A 43 16.78 -11.28 3.10
CA PHE A 43 17.06 -10.89 4.50
C PHE A 43 17.58 -9.45 4.66
N GLU A 44 17.32 -8.60 3.66
CA GLU A 44 17.70 -7.18 3.64
C GLU A 44 16.56 -6.27 4.15
N ALA A 45 15.46 -6.86 4.65
CA ALA A 45 14.43 -6.15 5.39
C ALA A 45 14.82 -6.04 6.87
N ARG A 46 15.18 -4.84 7.31
CA ARG A 46 15.67 -4.57 8.67
C ARG A 46 14.67 -5.02 9.74
N ALA A 47 15.15 -5.80 10.70
CA ALA A 47 14.33 -6.35 11.77
C ALA A 47 13.72 -5.28 12.70
N LEU A 48 14.44 -4.19 12.97
CA LEU A 48 13.95 -3.09 13.81
C LEU A 48 12.91 -2.20 13.10
N ASP A 49 12.89 -2.21 11.77
CA ASP A 49 11.90 -1.48 10.99
C ASP A 49 10.71 -2.41 10.69
N MET A 50 10.89 -3.38 9.80
CA MET A 50 9.83 -4.28 9.31
C MET A 50 9.41 -5.30 10.37
N GLY A 51 10.37 -5.88 11.11
CA GLY A 51 10.06 -6.88 12.12
C GLY A 51 9.28 -6.29 13.30
N ASN A 52 9.65 -5.07 13.75
CA ASN A 52 8.92 -4.35 14.79
C ASN A 52 7.48 -3.99 14.36
N LEU A 53 7.32 -3.46 13.14
CA LEU A 53 5.99 -3.15 12.59
C LEU A 53 5.13 -4.41 12.48
N ASN A 54 5.66 -5.47 11.87
CA ASN A 54 4.96 -6.73 11.71
C ASN A 54 4.55 -7.35 13.05
N GLN A 55 5.44 -7.33 14.04
CA GLN A 55 5.14 -7.82 15.39
C GLN A 55 4.01 -7.02 16.04
N ALA A 56 4.03 -5.68 15.94
CA ALA A 56 2.98 -4.84 16.50
C ALA A 56 1.61 -5.07 15.83
N ILE A 57 1.59 -5.23 14.50
CA ILE A 57 0.37 -5.54 13.75
C ILE A 57 -0.14 -6.94 14.12
N TRP A 58 0.73 -7.95 14.14
CA TRP A 58 0.36 -9.31 14.53
C TRP A 58 -0.23 -9.34 15.93
N ASN A 59 0.43 -8.69 16.91
CA ASN A 59 -0.06 -8.64 18.29
C ASN A 59 -1.43 -7.94 18.38
N THR A 60 -1.59 -6.82 17.68
CA THR A 60 -2.86 -6.08 17.64
C THR A 60 -3.98 -6.91 17.02
N ALA A 61 -3.71 -7.63 15.93
CA ALA A 61 -4.66 -8.53 15.28
C ALA A 61 -5.12 -9.70 16.19
N HIS A 62 -4.33 -10.03 17.23
CA HIS A 62 -4.62 -11.09 18.20
C HIS A 62 -4.97 -10.55 19.60
N GLY A 63 -5.35 -9.28 19.72
CA GLY A 63 -5.86 -8.70 20.96
C GLY A 63 -4.80 -8.17 21.94
N ASN A 64 -3.52 -8.24 21.59
CA ASN A 64 -2.42 -7.60 22.33
C ASN A 64 -2.05 -6.26 21.69
N TRP A 65 -2.88 -5.25 21.93
CA TRP A 65 -2.81 -3.97 21.21
C TRP A 65 -1.42 -3.33 21.27
N PHE A 66 -0.81 -3.16 20.10
CA PHE A 66 0.48 -2.51 19.87
C PHE A 66 1.68 -3.12 20.63
N ARG A 67 1.57 -4.34 21.14
CA ARG A 67 2.65 -5.00 21.89
C ARG A 67 3.87 -5.25 21.00
N LEU A 68 5.06 -5.06 21.56
CA LEU A 68 6.35 -5.42 20.96
C LEU A 68 7.34 -5.95 22.01
N THR A 69 8.36 -6.68 21.56
CA THR A 69 9.37 -7.32 22.41
C THR A 69 10.79 -7.19 21.86
N ASN A 70 10.96 -6.50 20.74
CA ASN A 70 12.22 -6.38 20.01
C ASN A 70 12.78 -4.95 20.07
N GLN A 71 12.52 -4.24 21.17
CA GLN A 71 13.04 -2.91 21.48
C GLN A 71 13.65 -2.88 22.88
N GLU A 72 14.03 -1.68 23.34
CA GLU A 72 14.52 -1.43 24.71
C GLU A 72 13.67 -2.14 25.77
N ALA A 73 14.33 -2.65 26.81
CA ALA A 73 13.76 -3.59 27.77
C ALA A 73 12.45 -3.10 28.43
N ASP A 74 12.32 -1.79 28.64
CA ASP A 74 11.18 -1.18 29.32
C ASP A 74 10.07 -0.74 28.35
N LEU A 75 10.32 -0.75 27.03
CA LEU A 75 9.30 -0.39 26.06
C LEU A 75 8.63 -1.62 25.45
N THR A 76 7.44 -1.92 25.97
CA THR A 76 6.63 -3.07 25.53
C THR A 76 5.50 -2.69 24.58
N ASN A 77 5.33 -1.40 24.27
CA ASN A 77 4.21 -0.89 23.47
C ASN A 77 4.70 0.10 22.38
N ARG A 78 4.29 -0.14 21.13
CA ARG A 78 4.68 0.68 19.96
C ARG A 78 4.32 2.14 20.09
N LEU A 79 3.22 2.44 20.77
CA LEU A 79 2.74 3.82 20.94
C LEU A 79 3.73 4.69 21.73
N GLY A 80 4.68 4.11 22.46
CA GLY A 80 5.78 4.84 23.08
C GLY A 80 6.83 5.38 22.10
N TYR A 81 6.92 4.82 20.89
CA TYR A 81 7.80 5.31 19.81
C TYR A 81 7.01 5.94 18.65
N HIS A 82 5.96 5.25 18.19
CA HIS A 82 5.21 5.58 16.99
C HIS A 82 3.71 5.48 17.25
N VAL A 83 3.02 6.62 17.15
CA VAL A 83 1.56 6.68 17.24
C VAL A 83 0.98 6.60 15.83
N GLU A 84 0.57 5.41 15.43
CA GLU A 84 0.09 5.10 14.08
C GLU A 84 -1.31 4.46 14.13
N PRO A 85 -2.40 5.23 14.29
CA PRO A 85 -3.75 4.68 14.37
C PRO A 85 -4.17 3.86 13.15
N ILE A 86 -3.54 4.10 11.99
CA ILE A 86 -3.73 3.35 10.75
C ILE A 86 -3.40 1.87 10.89
N LEU A 87 -2.62 1.46 11.90
CA LEU A 87 -2.30 0.06 12.14
C LEU A 87 -3.53 -0.76 12.60
N LEU A 88 -4.57 -0.13 13.14
CA LEU A 88 -5.80 -0.84 13.54
C LEU A 88 -6.54 -1.45 12.35
N PRO A 89 -6.92 -0.68 11.30
CA PRO A 89 -7.53 -1.28 10.11
C PRO A 89 -6.55 -2.20 9.36
N ILE A 90 -5.25 -1.93 9.38
CA ILE A 90 -4.25 -2.85 8.79
C ILE A 90 -4.22 -4.19 9.55
N ALA A 91 -4.27 -4.17 10.89
CA ALA A 91 -4.33 -5.38 11.71
C ALA A 91 -5.59 -6.20 11.45
N LEU A 92 -6.73 -5.55 11.19
CA LEU A 92 -7.95 -6.24 10.76
C LEU A 92 -7.75 -6.94 9.41
N LEU A 93 -7.17 -6.26 8.42
CA LEU A 93 -6.89 -6.86 7.12
C LEU A 93 -5.83 -7.98 7.20
N TYR A 94 -4.84 -7.83 8.09
CA TYR A 94 -3.77 -8.81 8.32
C TYR A 94 -4.31 -10.16 8.80
N GLN A 95 -5.51 -10.21 9.41
CA GLN A 95 -6.15 -11.48 9.78
C GLN A 95 -6.48 -12.36 8.55
N LEU A 96 -6.65 -11.77 7.36
CA LEU A 96 -6.91 -12.52 6.12
C LEU A 96 -5.65 -13.26 5.63
N PHE A 97 -4.49 -12.61 5.74
CA PHE A 97 -3.20 -13.11 5.27
C PHE A 97 -2.10 -12.67 6.24
N PRO A 98 -1.86 -13.43 7.34
CA PRO A 98 -0.97 -13.02 8.41
C PRO A 98 0.50 -13.27 8.06
N ALA A 99 1.02 -12.56 7.05
CA ALA A 99 2.37 -12.68 6.54
C ALA A 99 3.03 -11.30 6.32
N PRO A 100 4.33 -11.12 6.59
CA PRO A 100 5.05 -9.87 6.28
C PRO A 100 4.95 -9.46 4.81
N GLU A 101 4.91 -10.43 3.90
CA GLU A 101 4.72 -10.25 2.46
C GLU A 101 3.42 -9.50 2.15
N PHE A 102 2.34 -9.80 2.87
CA PHE A 102 1.08 -9.09 2.72
C PHE A 102 1.23 -7.60 3.05
N LEU A 103 1.95 -7.25 4.12
CA LEU A 103 2.20 -5.86 4.51
C LEU A 103 3.04 -5.12 3.47
N LEU A 104 4.05 -5.77 2.89
CA LEU A 104 4.91 -5.21 1.85
C LEU A 104 4.13 -4.91 0.56
N VAL A 105 3.26 -5.84 0.15
CA VAL A 105 2.37 -5.66 -1.01
C VAL A 105 1.34 -4.58 -0.72
N LEU A 106 0.71 -4.59 0.45
CA LEU A 106 -0.28 -3.59 0.87
C LEU A 106 0.33 -2.19 0.84
N GLN A 107 1.54 -2.02 1.37
CA GLN A 107 2.24 -0.73 1.35
C GLN A 107 2.49 -0.25 -0.09
N ALA A 108 2.99 -1.11 -0.98
CA ALA A 108 3.25 -0.75 -2.38
C ALA A 108 1.95 -0.36 -3.12
N VAL A 109 0.86 -1.09 -2.88
CA VAL A 109 -0.47 -0.81 -3.47
C VAL A 109 -1.02 0.53 -2.96
N VAL A 110 -0.98 0.78 -1.65
CA VAL A 110 -1.49 2.03 -1.06
C VAL A 110 -0.73 3.24 -1.61
N VAL A 111 0.60 3.15 -1.74
CA VAL A 111 1.41 4.21 -2.36
C VAL A 111 1.01 4.44 -3.82
N ALA A 112 0.82 3.37 -4.60
CA ALA A 112 0.38 3.47 -5.99
C ALA A 112 -0.99 4.17 -6.12
N LEU A 113 -1.94 3.79 -5.26
CA LEU A 113 -3.29 4.37 -5.23
C LEU A 113 -3.29 5.87 -4.89
N GLY A 114 -2.23 6.40 -4.27
CA GLY A 114 -2.04 7.83 -4.05
C GLY A 114 -2.03 8.66 -5.34
N ALA A 115 -1.76 8.05 -6.51
CA ALA A 115 -1.86 8.72 -7.79
C ALA A 115 -3.30 9.09 -8.18
N LEU A 116 -4.31 8.37 -7.68
CA LEU A 116 -5.72 8.60 -8.01
C LEU A 116 -6.24 9.96 -7.54
N PRO A 117 -6.12 10.34 -6.24
CA PRO A 117 -6.55 11.67 -5.79
C PRO A 117 -5.73 12.80 -6.44
N LEU A 118 -4.44 12.57 -6.73
CA LEU A 118 -3.61 13.56 -7.42
C LEU A 118 -4.08 13.79 -8.85
N PHE A 119 -4.39 12.73 -9.59
CA PHE A 119 -4.98 12.85 -10.92
C PHE A 119 -6.34 13.54 -10.88
N ALA A 120 -7.17 13.23 -9.89
CA ALA A 120 -8.47 13.88 -9.69
C ALA A 120 -8.35 15.37 -9.37
N LEU A 121 -7.26 15.80 -8.74
CA LEU A 121 -6.97 17.20 -8.43
C LEU A 121 -6.41 17.97 -9.63
N ALA A 122 -5.65 17.30 -10.50
CA ALA A 122 -4.97 17.91 -11.65
C ALA A 122 -5.80 17.92 -12.95
N ARG A 123 -6.96 17.25 -12.96
CA ARG A 123 -7.91 17.27 -14.09
C ARG A 123 -8.79 18.51 -14.07
#